data_AF-Q0W3N9-F1
#
_entry.id   AF-Q0W3N9-F1
#
_cell.length_a   1.000
_cell.length_b   1.000
_cell.length_c   1.000
_cell.angle_alpha   90.00
_cell.angle_beta   90.00
_cell.angle_gamma   90.00
#
_symmetry.space_group_name_H-M   'P 1'
#
loop_
_entity.id
_entity.type
_entity.pdbx_description
1 polymer ?
#
loop_
_entity_poly.entity_id
_entity_poly.type
_entity_poly.pdbx_seq_one_letter_code
_entity_poly.pdbx_strand_id
1 'polypeptide(L)'
;MMMCEPEPRLKHLEKGHGLPLEYSGIIDEARNAVASTAAGKVQQWMLESIDSIQAGKYDLLVMHCGDYVAGIMGYNILENDVQIYFCHVRAPYRVCEGWFFRTAVSLFKEQGLQIVRTSFQWPSPDEYVKVAGELGFIELERISMLRENDSSYSDKPLPEGIEIQPWSDAFLLEAGQLLFAEANPVDRQIYPQLKSLEGTVGQLSKITCNFYGNFLPSQSMVALQDGKLIGLLLATEFGNELILIAEIAVAKSHRGRGIASAMLGRLIRSSAVLGKRQMELVVNSQNREAIRLYERKGFLSSVTFKQYILVYR
;
A
#
# COMPACT_ATOMS: atom_id res chain seq x y z
N MET A 1 -19.24 6.81 27.57
CA MET A 1 -19.58 6.50 26.18
C MET A 1 -20.89 5.74 26.21
N MET A 2 -21.89 6.16 25.45
CA MET A 2 -23.18 5.47 25.40
C MET A 2 -22.95 4.16 24.62
N MET A 3 -22.83 3.05 25.34
CA MET A 3 -22.64 1.73 24.74
C MET A 3 -23.98 1.24 24.18
N CYS A 4 -23.98 0.49 23.07
CA CYS A 4 -25.18 -0.21 22.67
C CYS A 4 -25.55 -1.25 23.73
N GLU A 5 -26.86 -1.40 23.98
CA GLU A 5 -27.42 -2.53 24.71
C GLU A 5 -28.08 -3.49 23.72
N PRO A 6 -27.79 -4.81 23.79
CA PRO A 6 -26.80 -5.46 24.67
C PRO A 6 -25.34 -5.16 24.27
N GLU A 7 -24.41 -5.42 25.20
CA GLU A 7 -22.98 -5.13 25.02
C GLU A 7 -22.41 -5.81 23.76
N PRO A 8 -21.65 -5.07 22.93
CA PRO A 8 -21.09 -5.61 21.70
C PRO A 8 -19.98 -6.63 21.98
N ARG A 9 -19.91 -7.67 21.16
CA ARG A 9 -18.86 -8.71 21.18
C ARG A 9 -18.28 -8.92 19.79
N LEU A 10 -17.01 -9.31 19.71
CA LEU A 10 -16.34 -9.62 18.45
C LEU A 10 -16.24 -11.12 18.22
N LYS A 11 -16.46 -11.54 16.97
CA LYS A 11 -16.22 -12.88 16.47
C LYS A 11 -15.24 -12.80 15.30
N HIS A 12 -14.20 -13.62 15.31
CA HIS A 12 -13.26 -13.74 14.21
C HIS A 12 -13.73 -14.82 13.22
N LEU A 13 -13.59 -14.56 11.92
CA LEU A 13 -13.74 -15.54 10.86
C LEU A 13 -12.47 -15.53 9.99
N GLU A 14 -11.89 -16.70 9.81
CA GLU A 14 -10.71 -16.87 8.97
C GLU A 14 -11.07 -16.73 7.48
N LYS A 15 -10.17 -16.14 6.71
CA LYS A 15 -10.26 -16.13 5.24
C LYS A 15 -10.18 -17.54 4.65
N GLY A 16 -10.46 -17.65 3.36
CA GLY A 16 -10.43 -18.90 2.58
C GLY A 16 -11.81 -19.56 2.44
N HIS A 17 -12.81 -19.09 3.17
CA HIS A 17 -14.19 -19.55 3.07
C HIS A 17 -15.09 -18.38 2.64
N GLY A 18 -16.02 -18.65 1.71
CA GLY A 18 -17.03 -17.66 1.34
C GLY A 18 -17.83 -17.21 2.56
N LEU A 19 -18.27 -15.95 2.56
CA LEU A 19 -18.97 -15.38 3.70
C LEU A 19 -20.26 -16.17 4.03
N PRO A 20 -20.45 -16.64 5.28
CA PRO A 20 -21.67 -17.35 5.66
C PRO A 20 -22.95 -16.53 5.39
N LEU A 21 -24.02 -17.22 4.97
CA LEU A 21 -25.29 -16.59 4.56
C LEU A 21 -25.91 -15.71 5.65
N GLU A 22 -25.67 -16.01 6.92
CA GLU A 22 -26.15 -15.21 8.06
C GLU A 22 -25.57 -13.78 8.09
N TYR A 23 -24.45 -13.53 7.40
CA TYR A 23 -23.85 -12.19 7.28
C TYR A 23 -24.21 -11.49 5.95
N SER A 24 -25.02 -12.10 5.09
CA SER A 24 -25.39 -11.52 3.78
C SER A 24 -26.07 -10.14 3.92
N GLY A 25 -26.99 -10.00 4.87
CA GLY A 25 -27.71 -8.75 5.07
C GLY A 25 -26.81 -7.56 5.42
N ILE A 26 -25.71 -7.76 6.16
CA ILE A 26 -24.80 -6.64 6.49
C ILE A 26 -23.92 -6.26 5.32
N ILE A 27 -23.66 -7.21 4.42
CA ILE A 27 -22.99 -6.90 3.15
C ILE A 27 -23.89 -6.10 2.23
N ASP A 28 -25.17 -6.46 2.12
CA ASP A 28 -26.12 -5.73 1.27
C ASP A 28 -26.27 -4.28 1.75
N GLU A 29 -26.33 -4.08 3.08
CA GLU A 29 -26.31 -2.74 3.68
C GLU A 29 -24.99 -1.99 3.42
N ALA A 30 -23.84 -2.67 3.52
CA ALA A 30 -22.56 -2.08 3.18
C ALA A 30 -22.50 -1.64 1.71
N ARG A 31 -23.03 -2.45 0.78
CA ARG A 31 -23.13 -2.09 -0.65
C ARG A 31 -24.03 -0.90 -0.87
N ASN A 32 -25.19 -0.87 -0.22
CA ASN A 32 -26.12 0.27 -0.30
C ASN A 32 -25.47 1.55 0.23
N ALA A 33 -24.72 1.47 1.34
CA ALA A 33 -23.97 2.59 1.88
C ALA A 33 -22.91 3.09 0.88
N VAL A 34 -22.16 2.18 0.23
CA VAL A 34 -21.19 2.54 -0.81
C VAL A 34 -21.86 3.16 -2.04
N ALA A 35 -23.00 2.61 -2.48
CA ALA A 35 -23.78 3.14 -3.60
C ALA A 35 -24.26 4.59 -3.36
N SER A 36 -24.49 4.95 -2.08
CA SER A 36 -24.86 6.32 -1.69
C SER A 36 -23.70 7.32 -1.64
N THR A 37 -22.45 6.87 -1.81
CA THR A 37 -21.26 7.74 -1.88
C THR A 37 -21.01 8.26 -3.31
N ALA A 38 -20.19 9.30 -3.45
CA ALA A 38 -19.87 9.88 -4.76
C ALA A 38 -19.20 8.86 -5.70
N ALA A 39 -19.67 8.82 -6.94
CA ALA A 39 -19.18 7.88 -7.95
C ALA A 39 -17.73 8.16 -8.36
N GLY A 40 -16.99 7.09 -8.69
CA GLY A 40 -15.60 7.17 -9.17
C GLY A 40 -14.76 5.98 -8.73
N LYS A 41 -13.44 6.07 -8.93
CA LYS A 41 -12.47 5.00 -8.58
C LYS A 41 -12.56 4.58 -7.10
N VAL A 42 -12.77 5.55 -6.19
CA VAL A 42 -12.88 5.27 -4.75
C VAL A 42 -14.11 4.40 -4.45
N GLN A 43 -15.26 4.70 -5.05
CA GLN A 43 -16.47 3.88 -4.91
C GLN A 43 -16.24 2.47 -5.47
N GLN A 44 -15.58 2.37 -6.63
CA GLN A 44 -15.24 1.07 -7.22
C GLN A 44 -14.35 0.22 -6.29
N TRP A 45 -13.31 0.80 -5.69
CA TRP A 45 -12.44 0.10 -4.73
C TRP A 45 -13.19 -0.34 -3.47
N MET A 46 -14.14 0.46 -2.98
CA MET A 46 -15.00 0.05 -1.86
C MET A 46 -15.84 -1.18 -2.24
N LEU A 47 -16.43 -1.19 -3.44
CA LEU A 47 -17.22 -2.33 -3.92
C LEU A 47 -16.34 -3.58 -4.11
N GLU A 48 -15.15 -3.45 -4.69
CA GLU A 48 -14.18 -4.54 -4.84
C GLU A 48 -13.71 -5.11 -3.50
N SER A 49 -13.60 -4.26 -2.47
CA SER A 49 -13.31 -4.69 -1.10
C SER A 49 -14.46 -5.52 -0.52
N ILE A 50 -15.71 -5.12 -0.76
CA ILE A 50 -16.89 -5.90 -0.36
C ILE A 50 -16.97 -7.23 -1.12
N ASP A 51 -16.72 -7.22 -2.43
CA ASP A 51 -16.66 -8.44 -3.25
C ASP A 51 -15.60 -9.41 -2.70
N SER A 52 -14.46 -8.87 -2.27
CA SER A 52 -13.37 -9.64 -1.68
C SER A 52 -13.73 -10.23 -0.32
N ILE A 53 -14.49 -9.50 0.52
CA ILE A 53 -15.08 -10.04 1.75
C ILE A 53 -16.01 -11.22 1.44
N GLN A 54 -16.96 -11.04 0.50
CA GLN A 54 -17.91 -12.09 0.14
C GLN A 54 -17.22 -13.35 -0.39
N ALA A 55 -16.18 -13.16 -1.20
CA ALA A 55 -15.38 -14.25 -1.75
C ALA A 55 -14.42 -14.89 -0.74
N GLY A 56 -14.38 -14.44 0.53
CA GLY A 56 -13.53 -15.02 1.55
C GLY A 56 -12.05 -14.68 1.40
N LYS A 57 -11.70 -13.59 0.71
CA LYS A 57 -10.30 -13.20 0.48
C LYS A 57 -9.66 -12.51 1.70
N TYR A 58 -10.46 -12.09 2.67
CA TYR A 58 -10.04 -11.37 3.87
C TYR A 58 -10.47 -12.10 5.12
N ASP A 59 -9.64 -11.96 6.16
CA ASP A 59 -10.01 -12.30 7.52
C ASP A 59 -11.05 -11.27 8.00
N LEU A 60 -12.00 -11.69 8.82
CA LEU A 60 -13.10 -10.83 9.27
C LEU A 60 -13.17 -10.74 10.78
N LEU A 61 -13.37 -9.53 11.29
CA LEU A 61 -13.96 -9.31 12.60
C LEU A 61 -15.43 -8.94 12.41
N VAL A 62 -16.31 -9.68 13.07
CA VAL A 62 -17.75 -9.44 13.07
C VAL A 62 -18.15 -8.96 14.45
N MET A 63 -18.75 -7.77 14.52
CA MET A 63 -19.32 -7.22 15.74
C MET A 63 -20.77 -7.69 15.87
N HIS A 64 -21.09 -8.36 16.98
CA HIS A 64 -22.45 -8.74 17.35
C HIS A 64 -22.93 -7.89 18.53
N CYS A 65 -24.18 -7.43 18.47
CA CYS A 65 -24.91 -6.89 19.62
C CYS A 65 -26.04 -7.87 19.94
N GLY A 66 -25.82 -8.74 20.94
CA GLY A 66 -26.72 -9.86 21.22
C GLY A 66 -26.68 -10.89 20.11
N ASP A 67 -27.84 -11.16 19.51
CA ASP A 67 -27.99 -12.07 18.36
C ASP A 67 -27.88 -11.34 17.01
N TYR A 68 -27.79 -10.01 17.00
CA TYR A 68 -27.70 -9.22 15.79
C TYR A 68 -26.26 -9.02 15.34
N VAL A 69 -26.00 -9.24 14.06
CA VAL A 69 -24.77 -8.80 13.40
C VAL A 69 -24.83 -7.28 13.24
N ALA A 70 -23.98 -6.56 13.96
CA ALA A 70 -23.98 -5.10 14.03
C ALA A 70 -22.89 -4.45 13.17
N GLY A 71 -21.77 -5.14 12.94
CA GLY A 71 -20.65 -4.61 12.17
C GLY A 71 -19.77 -5.70 11.55
N ILE A 72 -19.04 -5.34 10.50
CA ILE A 72 -18.00 -6.16 9.87
C ILE A 72 -16.76 -5.34 9.59
N MET A 73 -15.59 -5.96 9.73
CA MET A 73 -14.30 -5.39 9.37
C MET A 73 -13.49 -6.45 8.63
N GLY A 74 -13.11 -6.14 7.38
CA GLY A 74 -12.25 -6.98 6.56
C GLY A 74 -10.80 -6.53 6.62
N TYR A 75 -9.91 -7.47 6.90
CA TYR A 75 -8.48 -7.22 7.01
C TYR A 75 -7.65 -8.40 6.48
N ASN A 76 -6.36 -8.16 6.24
CA ASN A 76 -5.38 -9.23 6.11
C ASN A 76 -4.23 -9.00 7.07
N ILE A 77 -3.65 -10.12 7.50
CA ILE A 77 -2.32 -10.15 8.10
C ILE A 77 -1.31 -10.47 7.00
N LEU A 78 -0.30 -9.61 6.89
CA LEU A 78 0.86 -9.75 6.02
C LEU A 78 2.10 -9.82 6.93
N GLU A 79 2.55 -11.03 7.24
CA GLU A 79 3.54 -11.31 8.29
C GLU A 79 3.10 -10.77 9.66
N ASN A 80 3.67 -9.64 10.09
CA ASN A 80 3.37 -8.98 11.36
C ASN A 80 2.56 -7.68 11.18
N ASP A 81 2.14 -7.37 9.95
CA ASP A 81 1.41 -6.16 9.61
C ASP A 81 -0.06 -6.49 9.36
N VAL A 82 -0.96 -5.72 9.96
CA VAL A 82 -2.39 -5.74 9.64
C VAL A 82 -2.71 -4.66 8.64
N GLN A 83 -3.38 -5.03 7.55
CA GLN A 83 -4.01 -4.07 6.64
C GLN A 83 -5.53 -4.22 6.75
N ILE A 84 -6.20 -3.17 7.23
CA ILE A 84 -7.67 -3.10 7.27
C ILE A 84 -8.14 -2.46 5.95
N TYR A 85 -8.97 -3.19 5.21
CA TYR A 85 -9.45 -2.77 3.89
C TYR A 85 -10.82 -2.11 3.95
N PHE A 86 -11.71 -2.62 4.80
CA PHE A 86 -13.09 -2.17 4.83
C PHE A 86 -13.71 -2.36 6.21
N CYS A 87 -14.55 -1.43 6.62
CA CYS A 87 -15.35 -1.54 7.83
C CYS A 87 -16.75 -0.99 7.58
N HIS A 88 -17.76 -1.65 8.14
CA HIS A 88 -19.14 -1.17 8.09
C HIS A 88 -19.86 -1.52 9.38
N VAL A 89 -20.59 -0.55 9.94
CA VAL A 89 -21.48 -0.73 11.09
C VAL A 89 -22.86 -0.22 10.68
N ARG A 90 -23.87 -1.08 10.88
CA ARG A 90 -25.26 -0.76 10.52
C ARG A 90 -25.94 0.10 11.57
N ALA A 91 -26.98 0.82 11.16
CA ALA A 91 -27.86 1.51 12.10
C ALA A 91 -28.69 0.49 12.92
N PRO A 92 -29.05 0.77 14.19
CA PRO A 92 -28.72 1.96 14.98
C PRO A 92 -27.33 1.89 15.67
N TYR A 93 -26.54 0.84 15.42
CA TYR A 93 -25.30 0.53 16.15
C TYR A 93 -24.09 1.40 15.79
N ARG A 94 -24.25 2.44 14.94
CA ARG A 94 -23.15 3.33 14.53
C ARG A 94 -22.45 4.03 15.70
N VAL A 95 -23.14 4.21 16.83
CA VAL A 95 -22.51 4.72 18.07
C VAL A 95 -21.35 3.84 18.57
N CYS A 96 -21.28 2.57 18.13
CA CYS A 96 -20.21 1.63 18.46
C CYS A 96 -19.03 1.62 17.47
N GLU A 97 -19.00 2.45 16.43
CA GLU A 97 -17.90 2.47 15.45
C GLU A 97 -16.53 2.69 16.10
N GLY A 98 -16.43 3.67 17.00
CA GLY A 98 -15.19 3.94 17.73
C GLY A 98 -14.79 2.83 18.70
N TRP A 99 -15.77 2.16 19.32
CA TRP A 99 -15.51 0.96 20.13
C TRP A 99 -14.97 -0.18 19.26
N PHE A 100 -15.63 -0.46 18.14
CA PHE A 100 -15.29 -1.57 17.25
C PHE A 100 -13.86 -1.43 16.73
N PHE A 101 -13.50 -0.23 16.26
CA PHE A 101 -12.16 0.04 15.79
C PHE A 101 -11.10 -0.08 16.89
N ARG A 102 -11.35 0.49 18.07
CA ARG A 102 -10.41 0.42 19.20
C ARG A 102 -10.18 -1.01 19.68
N THR A 103 -11.24 -1.79 19.79
CA THR A 103 -11.18 -3.19 20.21
C THR A 103 -10.45 -4.04 19.18
N ALA A 104 -10.70 -3.83 17.88
CA ALA A 104 -9.96 -4.51 16.81
C ALA A 104 -8.44 -4.21 16.87
N VAL A 105 -8.07 -2.94 17.03
CA VAL A 105 -6.66 -2.53 17.19
C VAL A 105 -6.04 -3.17 18.45
N SER A 106 -6.72 -3.17 19.60
CA SER A 106 -6.22 -3.84 20.81
C SER A 106 -5.98 -5.34 20.58
N LEU A 107 -6.92 -6.02 19.92
CA LEU A 107 -6.81 -7.44 19.59
C LEU A 107 -5.57 -7.72 18.72
N PHE A 108 -5.31 -6.90 17.70
CA PHE A 108 -4.12 -7.05 16.86
C PHE A 108 -2.82 -6.91 17.67
N LYS A 109 -2.80 -5.99 18.64
CA LYS A 109 -1.65 -5.83 19.55
C LYS A 109 -1.46 -7.07 20.43
N GLU A 110 -2.54 -7.59 21.01
CA GLU A 110 -2.53 -8.79 21.87
C GLU A 110 -2.05 -10.04 21.10
N GLN A 111 -2.31 -10.09 19.79
CA GLN A 111 -1.80 -11.13 18.89
C GLN A 111 -0.30 -10.97 18.53
N GLY A 112 0.37 -9.92 19.04
CA GLY A 112 1.79 -9.67 18.79
C GLY A 112 2.09 -9.03 17.43
N LEU A 113 1.07 -8.58 16.70
CA LEU A 113 1.25 -7.84 15.44
C LEU A 113 1.89 -6.49 15.73
N GLN A 114 2.64 -5.95 14.77
CA GLN A 114 3.55 -4.83 14.98
C GLN A 114 3.05 -3.53 14.37
N ILE A 115 2.29 -3.63 13.27
CA ILE A 115 1.82 -2.47 12.52
C ILE A 115 0.35 -2.65 12.14
N VAL A 116 -0.45 -1.60 12.29
CA VAL A 116 -1.81 -1.53 11.73
C VAL A 116 -1.85 -0.44 10.68
N ARG A 117 -2.35 -0.77 9.50
CA ARG A 117 -2.45 0.11 8.33
C ARG A 117 -3.89 0.17 7.84
N THR A 118 -4.34 1.36 7.47
CA THR A 118 -5.62 1.54 6.79
C THR A 118 -5.66 2.84 6.01
N SER A 119 -6.57 2.96 5.04
CA SER A 119 -6.82 4.19 4.29
C SER A 119 -8.19 4.81 4.60
N PHE A 120 -8.99 4.19 5.50
CA PHE A 120 -10.37 4.56 5.81
C PHE A 120 -11.24 4.75 4.54
N GLN A 121 -10.98 3.94 3.50
CA GLN A 121 -11.75 3.93 2.26
C GLN A 121 -13.02 3.09 2.43
N TRP A 122 -13.94 3.57 3.28
CA TRP A 122 -15.30 3.06 3.43
C TRP A 122 -16.26 4.20 3.77
N PRO A 123 -17.60 4.01 3.65
CA PRO A 123 -18.56 5.06 3.91
C PRO A 123 -18.50 5.58 5.36
N SER A 124 -18.66 6.90 5.53
CA SER A 124 -18.72 7.59 6.84
C SER A 124 -17.53 7.30 7.78
N PRO A 125 -16.27 7.54 7.38
CA PRO A 125 -15.10 7.15 8.16
C PRO A 125 -14.79 8.03 9.38
N ASP A 126 -15.53 9.12 9.62
CA ASP A 126 -15.13 10.21 10.52
C ASP A 126 -14.84 9.75 11.96
N GLU A 127 -15.69 8.89 12.54
CA GLU A 127 -15.45 8.39 13.91
C GLU A 127 -14.21 7.49 13.97
N TYR A 128 -13.96 6.70 12.92
CA TYR A 128 -12.75 5.86 12.83
C TYR A 128 -11.48 6.70 12.75
N VAL A 129 -11.49 7.75 11.93
CA VAL A 129 -10.36 8.69 11.78
C VAL A 129 -10.07 9.39 13.10
N LYS A 130 -11.13 9.85 13.80
CA LYS A 130 -11.00 10.44 15.14
C LYS A 130 -10.36 9.48 16.14
N VAL A 131 -10.87 8.25 16.24
CA VAL A 131 -10.30 7.22 17.15
C VAL A 131 -8.87 6.87 16.76
N ALA A 132 -8.54 6.82 15.47
CA ALA A 132 -7.18 6.60 15.00
C ALA A 132 -6.22 7.70 15.50
N GLY A 133 -6.65 8.97 15.47
CA GLY A 133 -5.90 10.08 16.04
C GLY A 133 -5.65 9.91 17.55
N GLU A 134 -6.66 9.49 18.31
CA GLU A 134 -6.53 9.21 19.75
C GLU A 134 -5.60 8.02 20.06
N LEU A 135 -5.55 7.03 19.17
CA LEU A 135 -4.67 5.86 19.27
C LEU A 135 -3.23 6.13 18.81
N GLY A 136 -2.96 7.31 18.24
CA GLY A 136 -1.63 7.70 17.78
C GLY A 136 -1.27 7.16 16.39
N PHE A 137 -2.25 6.91 15.52
CA PHE A 137 -1.98 6.66 14.11
C PHE A 137 -1.33 7.90 13.48
N ILE A 138 -0.32 7.66 12.64
CA ILE A 138 0.31 8.69 11.81
C ILE A 138 -0.47 8.78 10.50
N GLU A 139 -0.94 9.98 10.16
CA GLU A 139 -1.57 10.28 8.87
C GLU A 139 -0.50 10.63 7.83
N LEU A 140 -0.61 10.01 6.65
CA LEU A 140 0.22 10.30 5.50
C LEU A 140 -0.62 10.54 4.26
N GLU A 141 -0.35 11.63 3.56
CA GLU A 141 -0.92 11.86 2.24
C GLU A 141 -0.04 11.21 1.16
N ARG A 142 -0.68 10.40 0.32
CA ARG A 142 -0.07 9.62 -0.76
C ARG A 142 -0.68 10.02 -2.08
N ILE A 143 0.14 10.04 -3.12
CA ILE A 143 -0.27 10.32 -4.49
C ILE A 143 0.04 9.07 -5.32
N SER A 144 -0.99 8.43 -5.87
CA SER A 144 -0.84 7.50 -6.98
C SER A 144 -0.60 8.30 -8.25
N MET A 145 0.49 7.99 -8.97
CA MET A 145 0.82 8.59 -10.25
C MET A 145 0.82 7.51 -11.33
N LEU A 146 0.09 7.76 -12.41
CA LEU A 146 -0.08 6.84 -13.53
C LEU A 146 0.58 7.39 -14.78
N ARG A 147 1.18 6.50 -15.56
CA ARG A 147 1.61 6.75 -16.93
C ARG A 147 0.97 5.74 -17.87
N GLU A 148 0.22 6.23 -18.85
CA GLU A 148 -0.16 5.42 -20.02
C GLU A 148 1.09 5.13 -20.85
N ASN A 149 1.16 3.94 -21.40
CA ASN A 149 2.32 3.53 -22.17
C ASN A 149 2.14 3.97 -23.63
N ASP A 150 2.77 5.08 -23.99
CA ASP A 150 2.92 5.52 -25.37
C ASP A 150 4.35 5.25 -25.87
N SER A 151 4.51 4.98 -27.16
CA SER A 151 5.79 4.63 -27.78
C SER A 151 6.78 5.81 -27.88
N SER A 152 6.47 6.98 -27.29
CA SER A 152 7.28 8.19 -27.39
C SER A 152 8.09 8.43 -26.12
N TYR A 153 9.29 7.84 -26.05
CA TYR A 153 10.27 8.26 -25.05
C TYR A 153 11.69 8.31 -25.61
N SER A 154 12.30 9.49 -25.53
CA SER A 154 13.71 9.72 -25.88
C SER A 154 14.55 9.77 -24.61
N ASP A 155 15.63 8.98 -24.60
CA ASP A 155 16.55 8.95 -23.48
C ASP A 155 17.41 10.22 -23.42
N LYS A 156 17.66 10.66 -22.19
CA LYS A 156 18.90 11.39 -21.94
C LYS A 156 20.04 10.38 -21.86
N PRO A 157 21.20 10.65 -22.47
CA PRO A 157 22.36 9.78 -22.34
C PRO A 157 22.69 9.59 -20.86
N LEU A 158 23.09 8.37 -20.52
CA LEU A 158 23.52 8.02 -19.18
C LEU A 158 24.79 8.84 -18.87
N PRO A 159 24.97 9.35 -17.62
CA PRO A 159 26.20 10.05 -17.28
C PRO A 159 27.42 9.15 -17.47
N GLU A 160 28.55 9.75 -17.84
CA GLU A 160 29.82 9.04 -18.00
C GLU A 160 30.21 8.29 -16.72
N GLY A 161 30.76 7.08 -16.88
CA GLY A 161 31.16 6.19 -15.79
C GLY A 161 30.01 5.50 -15.05
N ILE A 162 28.75 5.75 -15.44
CA ILE A 162 27.59 5.05 -14.89
C ILE A 162 27.23 3.88 -15.81
N GLU A 163 26.98 2.73 -15.21
CA GLU A 163 26.39 1.57 -15.87
C GLU A 163 25.01 1.31 -15.26
N ILE A 164 24.07 0.84 -16.07
CA ILE A 164 22.81 0.28 -15.57
C ILE A 164 22.72 -1.16 -16.04
N GLN A 165 22.52 -2.06 -15.09
CA GLN A 165 22.44 -3.51 -15.31
C GLN A 165 21.08 -4.04 -14.81
N PRO A 166 20.53 -5.11 -15.42
CA PRO A 166 19.33 -5.78 -14.91
C PRO A 166 19.50 -6.24 -13.46
N TRP A 167 18.40 -6.36 -12.74
CA TRP A 167 18.42 -6.91 -11.39
C TRP A 167 18.94 -8.35 -11.38
N SER A 168 19.70 -8.67 -10.32
CA SER A 168 20.09 -10.00 -9.90
C SER A 168 20.04 -10.04 -8.38
N ASP A 169 19.66 -11.16 -7.79
CA ASP A 169 19.57 -11.31 -6.32
C ASP A 169 20.94 -11.16 -5.64
N ALA A 170 22.04 -11.26 -6.39
CA ALA A 170 23.37 -10.91 -5.92
C ALA A 170 23.47 -9.45 -5.41
N PHE A 171 22.64 -8.54 -5.92
CA PHE A 171 22.62 -7.14 -5.48
C PHE A 171 21.78 -6.89 -4.24
N LEU A 172 21.05 -7.89 -3.71
CA LEU A 172 20.06 -7.68 -2.65
C LEU A 172 20.65 -6.99 -1.41
N LEU A 173 21.82 -7.44 -0.97
CA LEU A 173 22.48 -6.88 0.21
C LEU A 173 22.95 -5.43 -0.04
N GLU A 174 23.60 -5.16 -1.16
CA GLU A 174 24.10 -3.82 -1.52
C GLU A 174 22.94 -2.83 -1.76
N ALA A 175 21.86 -3.30 -2.37
CA ALA A 175 20.63 -2.55 -2.56
C ALA A 175 19.98 -2.21 -1.21
N GLY A 176 19.96 -3.18 -0.26
CA GLY A 176 19.51 -2.95 1.10
C GLY A 176 20.36 -1.91 1.83
N GLN A 177 21.69 -1.97 1.68
CA GLN A 177 22.61 -0.97 2.22
C GLN A 177 22.35 0.43 1.62
N LEU A 178 22.11 0.53 0.31
CA LEU A 178 21.72 1.80 -0.31
C LEU A 178 20.42 2.32 0.30
N LEU A 179 19.36 1.50 0.31
CA LEU A 179 18.06 1.91 0.82
C LEU A 179 18.14 2.32 2.30
N PHE A 180 18.90 1.58 3.11
CA PHE A 180 19.16 1.92 4.49
C PHE A 180 19.95 3.22 4.66
N ALA A 181 20.93 3.51 3.81
CA ALA A 181 21.67 4.77 3.87
C ALA A 181 20.82 5.96 3.41
N GLU A 182 19.94 5.74 2.45
CA GLU A 182 19.24 6.79 1.70
C GLU A 182 17.77 7.00 2.12
N ALA A 183 17.25 6.17 3.02
CA ALA A 183 15.87 6.26 3.51
C ALA A 183 15.56 7.66 4.03
N ASN A 184 14.50 8.26 3.49
CA ASN A 184 14.00 9.57 3.90
C ASN A 184 13.71 9.56 5.42
N PRO A 185 14.15 10.56 6.20
CA PRO A 185 13.87 10.64 7.63
C PRO A 185 12.39 10.54 7.98
N VAL A 186 11.51 11.10 7.16
CA VAL A 186 10.05 11.01 7.35
C VAL A 186 9.59 9.57 7.18
N ASP A 187 9.98 8.92 6.08
CA ASP A 187 9.61 7.53 5.83
C ASP A 187 10.23 6.60 6.89
N ARG A 188 11.46 6.85 7.36
CA ARG A 188 12.12 6.07 8.42
C ARG A 188 11.38 6.11 9.76
N GLN A 189 10.75 7.23 10.10
CA GLN A 189 9.94 7.31 11.32
C GLN A 189 8.72 6.37 11.26
N ILE A 190 8.19 6.20 10.05
CA ILE A 190 6.87 5.60 9.80
C ILE A 190 6.96 4.13 9.40
N TYR A 191 8.00 3.75 8.65
CA TYR A 191 8.25 2.40 8.17
C TYR A 191 9.35 1.76 9.01
N PRO A 192 9.01 0.89 10.00
CA PRO A 192 10.00 0.27 10.89
C PRO A 192 11.09 -0.49 10.13
N GLN A 193 10.75 -1.07 8.99
CA GLN A 193 11.71 -1.76 8.13
C GLN A 193 12.86 -0.85 7.65
N LEU A 194 12.64 0.46 7.54
CA LEU A 194 13.68 1.41 7.11
C LEU A 194 14.62 1.82 8.26
N LYS A 195 14.39 1.33 9.49
CA LYS A 195 15.18 1.66 10.69
C LYS A 195 16.40 0.76 10.89
N SER A 196 16.50 -0.36 10.18
CA SER A 196 17.64 -1.27 10.22
C SER A 196 18.02 -1.78 8.83
N LEU A 197 19.28 -2.21 8.66
CA LEU A 197 19.71 -2.85 7.42
C LEU A 197 18.91 -4.13 7.14
N GLU A 198 18.74 -4.98 8.15
CA GLU A 198 17.94 -6.20 8.06
C GLU A 198 16.51 -5.92 7.57
N GLY A 199 15.86 -4.88 8.11
CA GLY A 199 14.53 -4.49 7.69
C GLY A 199 14.48 -4.03 6.23
N THR A 200 15.46 -3.23 5.78
CA THR A 200 15.51 -2.79 4.37
C THR A 200 15.79 -3.94 3.42
N VAL A 201 16.67 -4.88 3.78
CA VAL A 201 16.92 -6.10 3.01
C VAL A 201 15.65 -6.95 2.96
N GLY A 202 14.96 -7.12 4.08
CA GLY A 202 13.67 -7.82 4.15
C GLY A 202 12.60 -7.17 3.26
N GLN A 203 12.51 -5.84 3.26
CA GLN A 203 11.59 -5.10 2.39
C GLN A 203 11.86 -5.35 0.90
N LEU A 204 13.13 -5.29 0.49
CA LEU A 204 13.52 -5.57 -0.89
C LEU A 204 13.26 -7.05 -1.23
N SER A 205 13.54 -7.98 -0.31
CA SER A 205 13.26 -9.40 -0.50
C SER A 205 11.77 -9.67 -0.72
N LYS A 206 10.87 -8.97 -0.03
CA LYS A 206 9.42 -9.08 -0.27
C LYS A 206 9.06 -8.70 -1.70
N ILE A 207 9.64 -7.61 -2.21
CA ILE A 207 9.44 -7.18 -3.60
C ILE A 207 9.95 -8.25 -4.56
N THR A 208 11.17 -8.75 -4.37
CA THR A 208 11.78 -9.73 -5.29
C THR A 208 11.14 -11.13 -5.20
N CYS A 209 10.51 -11.48 -4.08
CA CYS A 209 9.81 -12.74 -3.86
C CYS A 209 8.29 -12.67 -4.15
N ASN A 210 7.86 -11.74 -5.00
CA ASN A 210 6.47 -11.59 -5.48
C ASN A 210 5.42 -11.21 -4.43
N PHE A 211 5.82 -10.69 -3.27
CA PHE A 211 4.87 -10.35 -2.19
C PHE A 211 3.98 -9.15 -2.56
N TYR A 212 4.50 -8.23 -3.38
CA TYR A 212 3.80 -7.02 -3.84
C TYR A 212 3.51 -7.07 -5.34
N GLY A 213 3.00 -8.20 -5.82
CA GLY A 213 2.79 -8.48 -7.24
C GLY A 213 3.96 -9.26 -7.85
N ASN A 214 3.80 -9.72 -9.09
CA ASN A 214 4.81 -10.54 -9.76
C ASN A 214 6.06 -9.70 -10.04
N PHE A 215 7.19 -10.07 -9.45
CA PHE A 215 8.44 -9.35 -9.64
C PHE A 215 8.94 -9.47 -11.08
N LEU A 216 9.38 -8.36 -11.65
CA LEU A 216 9.90 -8.28 -13.01
C LEU A 216 11.42 -8.04 -12.97
N PRO A 217 12.27 -9.09 -12.85
CA PRO A 217 13.71 -8.92 -12.73
C PRO A 217 14.33 -8.25 -13.96
N SER A 218 13.83 -8.54 -15.16
CA SER A 218 14.32 -7.93 -16.41
C SER A 218 13.92 -6.46 -16.59
N GLN A 219 12.95 -5.98 -15.81
CA GLN A 219 12.46 -4.59 -15.81
C GLN A 219 12.93 -3.84 -14.55
N SER A 220 13.49 -4.58 -13.60
CA SER A 220 14.20 -4.06 -12.45
C SER A 220 15.68 -3.92 -12.78
N MET A 221 16.35 -2.96 -12.15
CA MET A 221 17.72 -2.63 -12.52
C MET A 221 18.46 -1.95 -11.38
N VAL A 222 19.79 -2.05 -11.44
CA VAL A 222 20.71 -1.31 -10.57
C VAL A 222 21.55 -0.35 -11.41
N ALA A 223 21.94 0.77 -10.82
CA ALA A 223 22.93 1.68 -11.36
C ALA A 223 24.24 1.51 -10.60
N LEU A 224 25.33 1.32 -11.35
CA LEU A 224 26.68 1.11 -10.83
C LEU A 224 27.60 2.26 -11.26
N GLN A 225 28.53 2.64 -10.40
CA GLN A 225 29.70 3.45 -10.76
C GLN A 225 30.94 2.76 -10.21
N ASP A 226 31.90 2.44 -11.08
CA ASP A 226 33.13 1.73 -10.70
C ASP A 226 32.85 0.43 -9.91
N GLY A 227 31.81 -0.31 -10.32
CA GLY A 227 31.36 -1.54 -9.67
C GLY A 227 30.53 -1.36 -8.39
N LYS A 228 30.37 -0.12 -7.89
CA LYS A 228 29.58 0.17 -6.69
C LYS A 228 28.12 0.47 -7.01
N LEU A 229 27.19 -0.15 -6.29
CA LEU A 229 25.77 0.15 -6.37
C LEU A 229 25.47 1.57 -5.84
N ILE A 230 24.96 2.42 -6.72
CA ILE A 230 24.61 3.83 -6.45
C ILE A 230 23.14 4.15 -6.72
N GLY A 231 22.39 3.21 -7.30
CA GLY A 231 20.96 3.38 -7.55
C GLY A 231 20.27 2.05 -7.82
N LEU A 232 18.95 2.02 -7.62
CA LEU A 232 18.12 0.88 -7.94
C LEU A 232 16.73 1.33 -8.39
N LEU A 233 16.09 0.49 -9.19
CA LEU A 233 14.67 0.55 -9.52
C LEU A 233 14.13 -0.88 -9.49
N LEU A 234 13.10 -1.14 -8.69
CA LEU A 234 12.39 -2.42 -8.66
C LEU A 234 10.98 -2.26 -9.21
N ALA A 235 10.59 -3.17 -10.08
CA ALA A 235 9.29 -3.21 -10.72
C ALA A 235 8.59 -4.54 -10.44
N THR A 236 7.31 -4.46 -10.10
CA THR A 236 6.39 -5.61 -10.02
C THR A 236 5.26 -5.42 -11.02
N GLU A 237 4.50 -6.48 -11.25
CA GLU A 237 3.34 -6.49 -12.10
C GLU A 237 2.09 -6.92 -11.31
N PHE A 238 0.99 -6.20 -11.56
CA PHE A 238 -0.35 -6.57 -11.12
C PHE A 238 -1.23 -6.87 -12.34
N GLY A 239 -1.72 -8.10 -12.43
CA GLY A 239 -2.42 -8.57 -13.63
C GLY A 239 -1.45 -8.75 -14.81
N ASN A 240 -1.92 -8.50 -16.04
CA ASN A 240 -1.10 -8.58 -17.26
C ASN A 240 -0.85 -7.20 -17.91
N GLU A 241 -1.40 -6.13 -17.33
CA GLU A 241 -1.49 -4.81 -17.98
C GLU A 241 -0.69 -3.70 -17.27
N LEU A 242 -0.41 -3.85 -15.97
CA LEU A 242 0.09 -2.77 -15.12
C LEU A 242 1.44 -3.14 -14.48
N ILE A 243 2.44 -2.29 -14.69
CA ILE A 243 3.70 -2.32 -13.93
C ILE A 243 3.59 -1.37 -12.74
N LEU A 244 3.83 -1.86 -11.53
CA LEU A 244 4.06 -1.04 -10.35
C LEU A 244 5.56 -0.82 -10.15
N ILE A 245 5.99 0.43 -10.05
CA ILE A 245 7.35 0.77 -9.59
C ILE A 245 7.34 0.67 -8.06
N ALA A 246 7.84 -0.45 -7.55
CA ALA A 246 7.80 -0.79 -6.13
C ALA A 246 8.85 -0.06 -5.30
N GLU A 247 10.03 0.22 -5.88
CA GLU A 247 11.09 0.97 -5.20
C GLU A 247 11.97 1.71 -6.21
N ILE A 248 12.45 2.90 -5.83
CA ILE A 248 13.43 3.65 -6.61
C ILE A 248 14.29 4.52 -5.70
N ALA A 249 15.60 4.30 -5.76
CA ALA A 249 16.56 5.04 -4.94
C ALA A 249 17.83 5.38 -5.73
N VAL A 250 18.44 6.51 -5.38
CA VAL A 250 19.77 6.93 -5.86
C VAL A 250 20.54 7.54 -4.69
N ALA A 251 21.79 7.12 -4.53
CA ALA A 251 22.71 7.61 -3.51
C ALA A 251 22.74 9.14 -3.49
N LYS A 252 22.67 9.77 -2.32
CA LYS A 252 22.57 11.24 -2.19
C LYS A 252 23.69 11.97 -2.93
N SER A 253 24.90 11.45 -2.87
CA SER A 253 26.09 11.97 -3.56
C SER A 253 26.02 11.87 -5.09
N HIS A 254 25.06 11.13 -5.65
CA HIS A 254 24.89 10.89 -7.08
C HIS A 254 23.57 11.45 -7.62
N ARG A 255 22.75 12.10 -6.79
CA ARG A 255 21.50 12.75 -7.21
C ARG A 255 21.79 13.97 -8.10
N GLY A 256 20.76 14.42 -8.83
CA GLY A 256 20.89 15.53 -9.79
C GLY A 256 21.63 15.19 -11.08
N ARG A 257 22.26 14.01 -11.19
CA ARG A 257 22.98 13.53 -12.39
C ARG A 257 22.09 12.84 -13.42
N GLY A 258 20.79 12.67 -13.16
CA GLY A 258 19.86 12.03 -14.10
C GLY A 258 19.80 10.50 -14.07
N ILE A 259 20.43 9.84 -13.09
CA ILE A 259 20.47 8.36 -12.97
C ILE A 259 19.06 7.76 -12.82
N ALA A 260 18.26 8.23 -11.86
CA ALA A 260 16.86 7.78 -11.69
C ALA A 260 16.03 8.02 -12.96
N SER A 261 16.30 9.13 -13.65
CA SER A 261 15.67 9.45 -14.92
C SER A 261 16.04 8.41 -16.00
N ALA A 262 17.30 8.00 -16.09
CA ALA A 262 17.71 6.99 -17.06
C ALA A 262 17.12 5.61 -16.76
N MET A 263 17.07 5.19 -15.49
CA MET A 263 16.41 3.93 -15.09
C MET A 263 14.92 3.93 -15.46
N LEU A 264 14.19 5.01 -15.13
CA LEU A 264 12.79 5.16 -15.54
C LEU A 264 12.60 5.15 -17.06
N GLY A 265 13.50 5.81 -17.81
CA GLY A 265 13.45 5.81 -19.28
C GLY A 265 13.58 4.41 -19.86
N ARG A 266 14.50 3.60 -19.34
CA ARG A 266 14.66 2.19 -19.71
C ARG A 266 13.42 1.37 -19.39
N LEU A 267 12.85 1.55 -18.19
CA LEU A 267 11.61 0.88 -17.80
C LEU A 267 10.47 1.20 -18.79
N ILE A 268 10.23 2.49 -19.07
CA ILE A 268 9.18 2.98 -19.98
C ILE A 268 9.32 2.36 -21.38
N ARG A 269 10.54 2.24 -21.91
CA ARG A 269 10.73 1.58 -23.21
C ARG A 269 10.46 0.08 -23.14
N SER A 270 10.98 -0.58 -22.10
CA SER A 270 10.80 -2.03 -21.95
C SER A 270 9.33 -2.40 -21.71
N SER A 271 8.56 -1.56 -21.00
CA SER A 271 7.13 -1.77 -20.79
C SER A 271 6.36 -1.72 -22.11
N ALA A 272 6.73 -0.82 -23.04
CA ALA A 272 6.13 -0.72 -24.37
C ALA A 272 6.36 -1.99 -25.20
N VAL A 273 7.58 -2.54 -25.15
CA VAL A 273 7.91 -3.81 -25.82
C VAL A 273 7.13 -4.98 -25.22
N LEU A 274 6.91 -4.97 -23.90
CA LEU A 274 6.12 -6.00 -23.20
C LEU A 274 4.60 -5.86 -23.40
N GLY A 275 4.13 -4.86 -24.15
CA GLY A 275 2.70 -4.63 -24.37
C GLY A 275 1.94 -4.22 -23.12
N LYS A 276 2.63 -3.71 -22.08
CA LYS A 276 1.96 -3.22 -20.87
C LYS A 276 1.20 -1.94 -21.19
N ARG A 277 0.01 -1.78 -20.63
CA ARG A 277 -0.84 -0.62 -20.90
C ARG A 277 -0.42 0.58 -20.06
N GLN A 278 -0.06 0.33 -18.81
CA GLN A 278 0.16 1.38 -17.82
C GLN A 278 1.35 1.07 -16.90
N MET A 279 1.90 2.14 -16.33
CA MET A 279 2.80 2.11 -15.18
C MET A 279 2.22 2.94 -14.04
N GLU A 280 2.36 2.46 -12.81
CA GLU A 280 1.93 3.15 -11.60
C GLU A 280 3.06 3.24 -10.58
N LEU A 281 2.99 4.27 -9.74
CA LEU A 281 3.76 4.38 -8.51
C LEU A 281 2.94 5.11 -7.46
N VAL A 282 3.28 4.91 -6.19
CA VAL A 282 2.72 5.68 -5.07
C VAL A 282 3.84 6.45 -4.37
N VAL A 283 3.68 7.77 -4.27
CA VAL A 283 4.67 8.65 -3.67
C VAL A 283 4.07 9.42 -2.48
N ASN A 284 4.89 9.70 -1.47
CA ASN A 284 4.52 10.62 -0.38
C ASN A 284 4.34 12.04 -0.97
N SER A 285 3.22 12.71 -0.66
CA SER A 285 2.92 14.05 -1.23
C SER A 285 3.96 15.11 -0.87
N GLN A 286 4.73 14.88 0.21
CA GLN A 286 5.83 15.76 0.63
C GLN A 286 7.12 15.56 -0.19
N ASN A 287 7.24 14.47 -0.96
CA ASN A 287 8.44 14.19 -1.77
C ASN A 287 8.38 14.92 -3.13
N ARG A 288 8.45 16.26 -3.07
CA ARG A 288 8.35 17.15 -4.24
C ARG A 288 9.43 16.88 -5.29
N GLU A 289 10.61 16.41 -4.89
CA GLU A 289 11.69 16.08 -5.84
C GLU A 289 11.34 14.86 -6.69
N ALA A 290 10.83 13.80 -6.06
CA ALA A 290 10.39 12.60 -6.77
C ALA A 290 9.17 12.88 -7.66
N ILE A 291 8.18 13.62 -7.15
CA ILE A 291 6.99 14.03 -7.94
C ILE A 291 7.42 14.73 -9.23
N ARG A 292 8.29 15.74 -9.14
CA ARG A 292 8.80 16.45 -10.34
C ARG A 292 9.59 15.53 -11.29
N LEU A 293 10.29 14.52 -10.76
CA LEU A 293 10.95 13.53 -11.60
C LEU A 293 9.93 12.71 -12.39
N TYR A 294 8.87 12.24 -11.74
CA TYR A 294 7.82 11.44 -12.35
C TYR A 294 7.01 12.25 -13.37
N GLU A 295 6.64 13.49 -13.06
CA GLU A 295 5.96 14.41 -13.98
C GLU A 295 6.77 14.62 -15.27
N ARG A 296 8.09 14.85 -15.14
CA ARG A 296 8.99 14.96 -16.31
C ARG A 296 9.11 13.66 -17.12
N LYS A 297 8.69 12.54 -16.55
CA LYS A 297 8.67 11.23 -17.20
C LYS A 297 7.28 10.85 -17.73
N GLY A 298 6.32 11.78 -17.69
CA GLY A 298 4.97 11.58 -18.23
C GLY A 298 4.02 10.88 -17.27
N PHE A 299 4.38 10.74 -15.99
CA PHE A 299 3.43 10.30 -14.96
C PHE A 299 2.54 11.47 -14.54
N LEU A 300 1.25 11.21 -14.43
CA LEU A 300 0.24 12.17 -13.99
C LEU A 300 -0.36 11.71 -12.67
N SER A 301 -0.61 12.65 -11.75
CA SER A 301 -1.33 12.37 -10.52
C SER A 301 -2.73 11.84 -10.84
N SER A 302 -3.02 10.62 -10.37
CA SER A 302 -4.29 9.92 -10.61
C SER A 302 -5.23 10.07 -9.42
N VAL A 303 -4.75 9.72 -8.22
CA VAL A 303 -5.52 9.76 -6.98
C VAL A 303 -4.63 10.23 -5.84
N THR A 304 -5.13 11.16 -5.02
CA THR A 304 -4.54 11.49 -3.73
C THR A 304 -5.37 10.83 -2.64
N PHE A 305 -4.72 10.14 -1.71
CA PHE A 305 -5.40 9.44 -0.62
C PHE A 305 -4.58 9.52 0.67
N LYS A 306 -5.26 9.34 1.80
CA LYS A 306 -4.61 9.28 3.10
C LYS A 306 -4.36 7.82 3.48
N GLN A 307 -3.19 7.56 4.02
CA GLN A 307 -2.82 6.30 4.67
C GLN A 307 -2.55 6.58 6.13
N TYR A 308 -3.10 5.75 7.01
CA TYR A 308 -2.97 5.84 8.45
C TYR A 308 -2.19 4.62 8.92
N ILE A 309 -1.13 4.86 9.70
CA ILE A 309 -0.21 3.82 10.16
C ILE A 309 -0.03 3.95 11.67
N LEU A 310 -0.34 2.89 12.40
CA LEU A 310 0.04 2.72 13.80
C LEU A 310 1.16 1.70 13.87
N VAL A 311 2.28 2.10 14.47
CA VAL A 311 3.38 1.19 14.82
C VAL A 311 3.30 0.99 16.33
N TYR A 312 3.12 -0.26 16.77
CA TYR A 312 3.16 -0.55 18.19
C TYR A 312 4.57 -0.31 18.75
N ARG A 313 4.61 0.20 19.97
CA ARG A 313 5.83 0.38 20.74
C ARG A 313 6.01 -0.77 21.73
#